data_AF-A0A932CQE6-F1
#
_entry.id   AF-A0A932CQE6-F1
#
_cell.length_a   1.000
_cell.length_b   1.000
_cell.length_c   1.000
_cell.angle_alpha   90.00
_cell.angle_beta   90.00
_cell.angle_gamma   90.00
#
_symmetry.space_group_name_H-M   'P 1'
#
loop_
_entity.id
_entity.type
_entity.pdbx_description
1 polymer ?
#
loop_
_entity_poly.entity_id
_entity_poly.type
_entity_poly.pdbx_seq_one_letter_code
_entity_poly.pdbx_strand_id
1 'polypeptide(L)'
;MLNRFDWLRRSRTGAELLATLHYLESHPGLPPDGEGLGPPPSALNSPCLRCWIYPRATTKPNARYCPTCRAILDEAWQVGELSRHAVVVWGSVNQLPRQLRTGSGPRDSQVLGTYVHDENHFLLMLYHLGIKSWLQELAIYHGADLKGLIQFFPTTGSREIGMGDLLCWMIHQEARFPKDRLRVRFFSASHQIFSARFYEREGVLTFEVTEFLNMLEMASVFRSVLGPEEQEILRKLLHMGDTNEAQFYWGRFLGSLGQEGRDMLNAWKVRQWSKPRINLFYELIEYVEFYQLR
;
A
#
# COMPACT_ATOMS: atom_id res chain seq x y z
N MET A 1 -22.48 4.77 18.76
CA MET A 1 -22.63 4.04 17.47
C MET A 1 -21.31 4.09 16.72
N LEU A 2 -21.11 3.21 15.73
CA LEU A 2 -19.87 3.18 14.95
C LEU A 2 -19.80 4.35 13.97
N ASN A 3 -18.71 5.11 14.01
CA ASN A 3 -18.40 6.09 12.97
C ASN A 3 -17.80 5.41 11.72
N ARG A 4 -17.60 6.17 10.64
CA ARG A 4 -17.04 5.65 9.37
C ARG A 4 -15.67 5.01 9.55
N PHE A 5 -14.80 5.61 10.37
CA PHE A 5 -13.47 5.07 10.64
C PHE A 5 -13.52 3.74 11.42
N ASP A 6 -14.46 3.59 12.34
CA ASP A 6 -14.64 2.36 13.10
C ASP A 6 -15.00 1.17 12.20
N TRP A 7 -15.72 1.41 11.10
CA TRP A 7 -16.00 0.40 10.10
C TRP A 7 -14.73 -0.06 9.37
N LEU A 8 -13.85 0.88 9.00
CA LEU A 8 -12.57 0.57 8.35
C LEU A 8 -11.66 -0.25 9.27
N ARG A 9 -11.57 0.13 10.55
CA ARG A 9 -10.78 -0.59 11.57
C ARG A 9 -11.25 -2.02 11.83
N ARG A 10 -12.43 -2.41 11.37
CA ARG A 10 -12.96 -3.77 11.51
C ARG A 10 -12.66 -4.66 10.30
N SER A 11 -12.01 -4.14 9.27
CA SER A 11 -11.66 -4.88 8.07
C SER A 11 -10.56 -5.88 8.36
N ARG A 12 -10.79 -7.16 8.03
CA ARG A 12 -9.78 -8.21 8.24
C ARG A 12 -8.85 -8.37 7.06
N THR A 13 -9.36 -8.27 5.84
CA THR A 13 -8.58 -8.48 4.62
C THR A 13 -8.56 -7.21 3.76
N GLY A 14 -7.67 -7.18 2.76
CA GLY A 14 -7.66 -6.11 1.76
C GLY A 14 -9.00 -5.97 1.04
N ALA A 15 -9.64 -7.11 0.71
CA ALA A 15 -10.94 -7.12 0.06
C ALA A 15 -12.05 -6.56 0.97
N GLU A 16 -12.04 -6.91 2.26
CA GLU A 16 -12.97 -6.32 3.23
C GLU A 16 -12.75 -4.82 3.39
N LEU A 17 -11.49 -4.35 3.37
CA LEU A 17 -11.19 -2.93 3.46
C LEU A 17 -11.73 -2.18 2.25
N LEU A 18 -11.47 -2.69 1.04
CA LEU A 18 -11.94 -2.10 -0.21
C LEU A 18 -13.47 -2.07 -0.28
N ALA A 19 -14.13 -3.19 0.03
CA ALA A 19 -15.59 -3.24 0.10
C ALA A 19 -16.15 -2.28 1.16
N THR A 20 -15.46 -2.11 2.29
CA THR A 20 -15.87 -1.13 3.29
C THR A 20 -15.75 0.30 2.74
N LEU A 21 -14.71 0.63 1.96
CA LEU A 21 -14.57 1.94 1.32
C LEU A 21 -15.73 2.22 0.35
N HIS A 22 -16.03 1.30 -0.57
CA HIS A 22 -17.16 1.43 -1.50
C HIS A 22 -18.50 1.55 -0.77
N TYR A 23 -18.69 0.77 0.28
CA TYR A 23 -19.90 0.83 1.08
C TYR A 23 -20.08 2.19 1.76
N LEU A 24 -19.00 2.75 2.33
CA LEU A 24 -19.00 4.06 2.97
C LEU A 24 -19.18 5.22 1.97
N GLU A 25 -18.78 5.04 0.72
CA GLU A 25 -18.97 6.01 -0.36
C GLU A 25 -20.44 6.03 -0.83
N SER A 26 -21.03 4.86 -1.03
CA SER A 26 -22.43 4.70 -1.43
C SER A 26 -23.44 5.02 -0.31
N HIS A 27 -22.99 4.99 0.95
CA HIS A 27 -23.84 5.22 2.13
C HIS A 27 -23.24 6.30 3.06
N PRO A 28 -23.26 7.59 2.67
CA PRO A 28 -22.66 8.67 3.46
C PRO A 28 -23.38 8.91 4.80
N GLY A 29 -24.65 8.52 4.91
CA GLY A 29 -25.49 8.69 6.11
C GLY A 29 -25.35 7.59 7.17
N LEU A 30 -24.29 6.77 7.14
CA LEU A 30 -24.07 5.75 8.16
C LEU A 30 -23.68 6.36 9.51
N PRO A 31 -24.08 5.73 10.63
CA PRO A 31 -24.90 4.51 10.74
C PRO A 31 -26.36 4.75 10.32
N PRO A 32 -27.10 3.73 9.85
CA PRO A 32 -28.52 3.91 9.56
C PRO A 32 -29.22 4.32 10.85
N ASP A 33 -29.95 5.44 10.82
CA ASP A 33 -30.80 5.84 11.94
C ASP A 33 -31.74 4.68 12.31
N GLY A 34 -31.79 4.32 13.59
CA GLY A 34 -32.71 3.32 14.12
C GLY A 34 -32.16 1.89 14.32
N GLU A 35 -30.90 1.60 14.00
CA GLU A 35 -30.30 0.32 14.43
C GLU A 35 -29.97 0.36 15.93
N GLY A 36 -30.82 -0.25 16.76
CA GLY A 36 -30.56 -0.47 18.19
C GLY A 36 -29.30 -1.33 18.44
N LEU A 37 -28.82 -1.35 19.68
CA LEU A 37 -27.72 -2.23 20.07
C LEU A 37 -28.15 -3.69 20.00
N GLY A 38 -27.24 -4.54 19.54
CA GLY A 38 -27.42 -5.99 19.56
C GLY A 38 -27.52 -6.52 20.99
N PRO A 39 -28.16 -7.69 21.19
CA PRO A 39 -28.24 -8.31 22.51
C PRO A 39 -26.84 -8.69 23.02
N PRO A 40 -26.63 -8.73 24.35
CA PRO A 40 -25.38 -9.26 24.90
C PRO A 40 -25.17 -10.72 24.46
N PRO A 41 -23.91 -11.17 24.34
CA PRO A 41 -23.61 -12.53 23.93
C PRO A 41 -24.17 -13.54 24.95
N SER A 42 -24.99 -14.46 24.45
CA SER A 42 -25.63 -15.55 25.18
C SER A 42 -25.67 -16.81 24.30
N ALA A 43 -26.07 -17.95 24.88
CA ALA A 43 -26.18 -19.21 24.15
C ALA A 43 -27.18 -19.16 22.97
N LEU A 44 -28.20 -18.29 23.06
CA LEU A 44 -29.29 -18.20 22.07
C LEU A 44 -29.16 -16.98 21.16
N ASN A 45 -28.62 -15.87 21.68
CA ASN A 45 -28.53 -14.60 20.99
C ASN A 45 -27.14 -13.99 21.14
N SER A 46 -26.66 -13.32 20.12
CA SER A 46 -25.40 -12.58 20.17
C SER A 46 -25.43 -11.45 19.15
N PRO A 47 -24.57 -10.44 19.31
CA PRO A 47 -24.45 -9.41 18.29
C PRO A 47 -23.89 -10.00 16.99
N CYS A 48 -23.84 -9.16 15.96
CA CYS A 48 -23.16 -9.46 14.71
C CYS A 48 -21.71 -9.93 14.95
N LEU A 49 -21.30 -11.04 14.31
CA LEU A 49 -19.98 -11.63 14.52
C LEU A 49 -18.80 -10.80 13.97
N ARG A 50 -19.08 -9.81 13.11
CA ARG A 50 -18.06 -8.88 12.57
C ARG A 50 -17.96 -7.61 13.40
N CYS A 51 -19.07 -6.89 13.61
CA CYS A 51 -19.05 -5.61 14.31
C CYS A 51 -19.25 -5.71 15.83
N TRP A 52 -19.73 -6.84 16.36
CA TRP A 52 -19.97 -7.05 17.79
C TRP A 52 -20.85 -5.99 18.49
N ILE A 53 -21.56 -5.17 17.72
CA ILE A 53 -22.34 -4.02 18.21
C ILE A 53 -23.78 -4.12 17.77
N TYR A 54 -24.02 -4.27 16.46
CA TYR A 54 -25.36 -4.27 15.90
C TYR A 54 -26.02 -5.66 15.94
N PRO A 55 -27.36 -5.74 16.00
CA PRO A 55 -28.09 -7.00 15.98
C PRO A 55 -27.87 -7.75 14.67
N ARG A 56 -28.00 -9.07 14.71
CA ARG A 56 -28.00 -9.92 13.51
C ARG A 56 -29.26 -9.64 12.70
N ALA A 57 -29.19 -9.79 11.38
CA ALA A 57 -30.36 -9.64 10.52
C ALA A 57 -31.49 -10.61 10.93
N THR A 58 -32.70 -10.11 11.13
CA THR A 58 -33.86 -10.91 11.53
C THR A 58 -34.47 -11.71 10.37
N THR A 59 -34.09 -11.39 9.13
CA THR A 59 -34.64 -11.96 7.90
C THR A 59 -34.28 -13.44 7.69
N LYS A 60 -33.26 -13.97 8.39
CA LYS A 60 -32.85 -15.38 8.28
C LYS A 60 -32.69 -16.01 9.66
N PRO A 61 -33.32 -17.16 9.96
CA PRO A 61 -32.99 -17.94 11.13
C PRO A 61 -31.51 -18.37 10.99
N ASN A 62 -30.65 -17.96 11.93
CA ASN A 62 -29.19 -18.13 11.91
C ASN A 62 -28.36 -17.09 11.15
N ALA A 63 -28.89 -15.88 10.90
CA ALA A 63 -28.04 -14.79 10.44
C ALA A 63 -26.86 -14.55 11.39
N ARG A 64 -25.64 -14.49 10.85
CA ARG A 64 -24.41 -14.27 11.64
C ARG A 64 -24.01 -12.79 11.72
N TYR A 65 -24.53 -11.98 10.82
CA TYR A 65 -24.10 -10.59 10.60
C TYR A 65 -25.30 -9.65 10.60
N CYS A 66 -25.07 -8.38 10.94
CA CYS A 66 -26.03 -7.30 10.68
C CYS A 66 -26.11 -7.02 9.16
N PRO A 67 -27.17 -6.35 8.67
CA PRO A 67 -27.33 -6.04 7.24
C PRO A 67 -26.10 -5.34 6.64
N THR A 68 -25.56 -4.33 7.34
CA THR A 68 -24.37 -3.59 6.94
C THR A 68 -23.13 -4.49 6.80
N CYS A 69 -22.82 -5.29 7.84
CA CYS A 69 -21.70 -6.23 7.78
C CYS A 69 -21.89 -7.27 6.68
N ARG A 70 -23.13 -7.68 6.41
CA ARG A 70 -23.43 -8.65 5.36
C ARG A 70 -23.17 -8.05 3.98
N ALA A 71 -23.64 -6.84 3.71
CA ALA A 71 -23.40 -6.13 2.46
C ALA A 71 -21.90 -5.97 2.18
N ILE A 72 -21.14 -5.49 3.16
CA ILE A 72 -19.67 -5.35 3.05
C ILE A 72 -19.01 -6.70 2.74
N LEU A 73 -19.40 -7.78 3.43
CA LEU A 73 -18.81 -9.09 3.22
C LEU A 73 -19.18 -9.67 1.85
N ASP A 74 -20.43 -9.50 1.40
CA ASP A 74 -20.87 -9.97 0.09
C ASP A 74 -20.13 -9.25 -1.05
N GLU A 75 -19.87 -7.95 -0.91
CA GLU A 75 -19.04 -7.18 -1.84
C GLU A 75 -17.55 -7.57 -1.77
N ALA A 76 -17.01 -7.83 -0.58
CA ALA A 76 -15.62 -8.25 -0.40
C ALA A 76 -15.28 -9.52 -1.21
N TRP A 77 -16.23 -10.43 -1.41
CA TRP A 77 -16.04 -11.60 -2.28
C TRP A 77 -15.84 -11.21 -3.74
N GLN A 78 -16.47 -10.15 -4.22
CA GLN A 78 -16.40 -9.70 -5.61
C GLN A 78 -15.11 -8.97 -5.90
N VAL A 79 -14.58 -8.21 -4.93
CA VAL A 79 -13.35 -7.42 -5.08
C VAL A 79 -12.09 -8.16 -4.61
N GLY A 80 -12.19 -9.47 -4.35
CA GLY A 80 -11.10 -10.29 -3.84
C GLY A 80 -9.84 -10.25 -4.69
N GLU A 81 -9.96 -10.53 -6.00
CA GLU A 81 -8.82 -10.51 -6.93
C GLU A 81 -8.23 -9.11 -7.10
N LEU A 82 -9.09 -8.09 -7.21
CA LEU A 82 -8.66 -6.69 -7.28
C LEU A 82 -7.80 -6.30 -6.08
N SER A 83 -8.21 -6.71 -4.87
CA SER A 83 -7.49 -6.38 -3.64
C SER A 83 -6.07 -6.95 -3.56
N ARG A 84 -5.76 -8.05 -4.27
CA ARG A 84 -4.43 -8.66 -4.29
C ARG A 84 -3.40 -7.82 -5.05
N HIS A 85 -3.88 -7.04 -6.01
CA HIS A 85 -3.07 -6.12 -6.79
C HIS A 85 -3.20 -4.68 -6.27
N ALA A 86 -3.76 -4.49 -5.08
CA ALA A 86 -3.91 -3.19 -4.46
C ALA A 86 -2.82 -2.92 -3.42
N VAL A 87 -2.44 -1.66 -3.31
CA VAL A 87 -1.68 -1.11 -2.19
C VAL A 87 -2.60 -0.19 -1.38
N VAL A 88 -2.38 -0.16 -0.08
CA VAL A 88 -3.07 0.74 0.84
C VAL A 88 -2.15 1.91 1.16
N VAL A 89 -2.71 3.11 1.11
CA VAL A 89 -2.02 4.37 1.33
C VAL A 89 -2.69 5.11 2.46
N TRP A 90 -1.95 5.32 3.55
CA TRP A 90 -2.35 6.20 4.63
C TRP A 90 -1.54 7.50 4.56
N GLY A 91 -2.23 8.63 4.40
CA GLY A 91 -1.61 9.95 4.33
C GLY A 91 -1.94 10.80 5.55
N SER A 92 -0.91 11.36 6.19
CA SER A 92 -1.00 12.42 7.19
C SER A 92 -0.23 13.64 6.68
N VAL A 93 -0.97 14.59 6.11
CA VAL A 93 -0.41 15.74 5.40
C VAL A 93 -0.85 17.05 6.06
N ASN A 94 -0.25 18.18 5.66
CA ASN A 94 -0.65 19.52 6.09
C ASN A 94 -1.89 20.04 5.36
N GLN A 95 -2.23 19.44 4.22
CA GLN A 95 -3.43 19.76 3.44
C GLN A 95 -3.80 18.56 2.56
N LEU A 96 -5.08 18.18 2.51
CA LEU A 96 -5.52 17.14 1.58
C LEU A 96 -5.20 17.50 0.11
N PRO A 97 -4.71 16.54 -0.69
CA PRO A 97 -4.61 16.69 -2.13
C PRO A 97 -5.92 17.14 -2.79
N ARG A 98 -5.85 17.99 -3.82
CA ARG A 98 -7.04 18.57 -4.48
C ARG A 98 -8.00 17.50 -4.99
N GLN A 99 -7.45 16.43 -5.57
CA GLN A 99 -8.22 15.28 -6.09
C GLN A 99 -9.06 14.60 -4.99
N LEU A 100 -8.58 14.58 -3.75
CA LEU A 100 -9.32 13.99 -2.63
C LEU A 100 -10.37 14.96 -2.05
N ARG A 101 -10.18 16.27 -2.22
CA ARG A 101 -11.14 17.30 -1.76
C ARG A 101 -12.36 17.40 -2.66
N THR A 102 -12.16 17.30 -3.98
CA THR A 102 -13.23 17.54 -4.95
C THR A 102 -14.12 16.33 -5.18
N GLY A 103 -13.81 15.16 -4.60
CA GLY A 103 -14.56 13.91 -4.79
C GLY A 103 -14.47 13.34 -6.21
N SER A 104 -14.08 14.15 -7.19
CA SER A 104 -13.44 13.70 -8.41
C SER A 104 -12.05 13.20 -8.04
N GLY A 105 -11.93 11.91 -7.74
CA GLY A 105 -10.62 11.27 -7.56
C GLY A 105 -9.67 11.60 -8.72
N PRO A 106 -8.38 11.20 -8.62
CA PRO A 106 -7.48 11.27 -9.77
C PRO A 106 -8.23 10.81 -11.01
N ARG A 107 -8.14 11.55 -12.13
CA ARG A 107 -8.87 11.22 -13.37
C ARG A 107 -8.47 9.85 -13.94
N ASP A 108 -7.51 9.19 -13.31
CA ASP A 108 -6.92 7.93 -13.70
C ASP A 108 -7.53 6.72 -12.98
N SER A 109 -7.71 5.66 -13.77
CA SER A 109 -8.25 4.34 -13.45
C SER A 109 -7.52 3.56 -12.35
N GLN A 110 -6.64 4.20 -11.60
CA GLN A 110 -5.72 3.57 -10.68
C GLN A 110 -6.22 3.56 -9.24
N VAL A 111 -7.12 4.47 -8.87
CA VAL A 111 -7.71 4.53 -7.53
C VAL A 111 -8.89 3.58 -7.44
N LEU A 112 -8.84 2.72 -6.42
CA LEU A 112 -9.86 1.71 -6.13
C LEU A 112 -10.87 2.20 -5.11
N GLY A 113 -10.44 2.96 -4.10
CA GLY A 113 -11.34 3.47 -3.07
C GLY A 113 -10.68 4.55 -2.22
N THR A 114 -11.47 5.50 -1.75
CA THR A 114 -10.99 6.66 -0.99
C THR A 114 -11.77 6.83 0.31
N TYR A 115 -11.10 7.35 1.33
CA TYR A 115 -11.72 7.78 2.57
C TYR A 115 -10.96 8.97 3.14
N VAL A 116 -11.65 10.09 3.29
CA VAL A 116 -11.12 11.27 3.97
C VAL A 116 -11.52 11.20 5.44
N HIS A 117 -10.53 11.16 6.33
CA HIS A 117 -10.78 11.10 7.77
C HIS A 117 -11.03 12.50 8.35
N ASP A 118 -10.18 13.46 7.99
CA ASP A 118 -10.27 14.87 8.37
C ASP A 118 -9.50 15.74 7.33
N GLU A 119 -9.26 17.01 7.64
CA GLU A 119 -8.57 17.98 6.75
C GLU A 119 -7.10 17.66 6.42
N ASN A 120 -6.51 16.68 7.11
CA ASN A 120 -5.10 16.33 7.06
C ASN A 120 -4.87 14.83 6.84
N HIS A 121 -5.87 13.99 7.06
CA HIS A 121 -5.74 12.54 7.02
C HIS A 121 -6.64 11.91 5.97
N PHE A 122 -6.06 10.99 5.20
CA PHE A 122 -6.80 10.22 4.21
C PHE A 122 -6.28 8.78 4.12
N LEU A 123 -7.19 7.90 3.72
CA LEU A 123 -6.93 6.53 3.34
C LEU A 123 -7.30 6.37 1.86
N LEU A 124 -6.42 5.72 1.12
CA LEU A 124 -6.57 5.47 -0.30
C LEU A 124 -6.17 4.02 -0.59
N MET A 125 -6.93 3.35 -1.45
CA MET A 125 -6.52 2.09 -2.08
C MET A 125 -6.34 2.34 -3.56
N LEU A 126 -5.22 1.87 -4.12
CA LEU A 126 -4.90 2.01 -5.54
C LEU A 126 -4.19 0.76 -6.07
N TYR A 127 -4.21 0.54 -7.38
CA TYR A 127 -3.44 -0.56 -7.98
C TYR A 127 -1.95 -0.35 -7.76
N HIS A 128 -1.23 -1.39 -7.35
CA HIS A 128 0.19 -1.31 -7.00
C HIS A 128 1.09 -0.71 -8.11
N LEU A 129 0.78 -0.96 -9.38
CA LEU A 129 1.48 -0.37 -10.53
C LEU A 129 1.24 1.14 -10.69
N GLY A 130 0.18 1.66 -10.10
CA GLY A 130 -0.22 3.06 -10.16
C GLY A 130 0.47 3.98 -9.13
N ILE A 131 1.35 3.44 -8.28
CA ILE A 131 2.03 4.25 -7.25
C ILE A 131 2.84 5.39 -7.88
N LYS A 132 3.59 5.10 -8.94
CA LYS A 132 4.48 6.06 -9.59
C LYS A 132 3.70 7.24 -10.19
N SER A 133 2.72 6.95 -11.04
CA SER A 133 1.85 7.96 -11.67
C SER A 133 1.11 8.79 -10.64
N TRP A 134 0.55 8.17 -9.61
CA TRP A 134 -0.15 8.88 -8.54
C TRP A 134 0.78 9.83 -7.76
N LEU A 135 1.98 9.37 -7.39
CA LEU A 135 2.96 10.22 -6.71
C LEU A 135 3.49 11.36 -7.60
N GLN A 136 3.70 11.11 -8.89
CA GLN A 136 4.09 12.14 -9.86
C GLN A 136 3.00 13.21 -9.97
N GLU A 137 1.74 12.80 -10.04
CA GLU A 137 0.60 13.70 -10.10
C GLU A 137 0.52 14.58 -8.83
N LEU A 138 0.70 13.96 -7.65
CA LEU A 138 0.79 14.69 -6.38
C LEU A 138 1.93 15.72 -6.38
N ALA A 139 3.11 15.32 -6.84
CA ALA A 139 4.28 16.19 -6.90
C ALA A 139 4.08 17.36 -7.88
N ILE A 140 3.40 17.14 -9.02
CA ILE A 140 3.11 18.19 -10.00
C ILE A 140 2.10 19.21 -9.46
N TYR A 141 0.99 18.75 -8.87
CA TYR A 141 -0.08 19.65 -8.45
C TYR A 141 0.15 20.34 -7.12
N HIS A 142 0.92 19.73 -6.23
CA HIS A 142 1.15 20.27 -4.89
C HIS A 142 2.60 20.65 -4.61
N GLY A 143 3.56 20.21 -5.43
CA GLY A 143 4.96 20.61 -5.34
C GLY A 143 5.52 20.53 -3.92
N ALA A 144 6.18 21.61 -3.50
CA ALA A 144 6.77 21.76 -2.17
C ALA A 144 5.75 22.13 -1.05
N ASP A 145 4.49 22.40 -1.42
CA ASP A 145 3.47 22.85 -0.47
C ASP A 145 2.85 21.68 0.30
N LEU A 146 2.82 20.48 -0.28
CA LEU A 146 2.40 19.28 0.43
C LEU A 146 3.53 18.79 1.32
N LYS A 147 3.26 18.68 2.63
CA LYS A 147 4.21 18.25 3.64
C LYS A 147 3.54 17.25 4.57
N GLY A 148 4.33 16.35 5.14
CA GLY A 148 3.86 15.29 6.03
C GLY A 148 4.36 13.93 5.58
N LEU A 149 3.50 12.93 5.76
CA LEU A 149 3.86 11.53 5.61
C LEU A 149 2.82 10.79 4.76
N ILE A 150 3.29 10.07 3.75
CA ILE A 150 2.50 9.10 2.98
C ILE A 150 3.09 7.71 3.26
N GLN A 151 2.27 6.78 3.73
CA GLN A 151 2.68 5.41 4.06
C GLN A 151 1.98 4.43 3.13
N PHE A 152 2.76 3.67 2.36
CA PHE A 152 2.31 2.59 1.48
C PHE A 152 2.54 1.25 2.15
N PHE A 153 1.54 0.38 2.14
CA PHE A 153 1.66 -0.99 2.62
C PHE A 153 0.72 -1.92 1.86
N PRO A 154 1.09 -3.19 1.67
CA PRO A 154 0.30 -4.12 0.89
C PRO A 154 -0.97 -4.52 1.64
N THR A 155 -1.94 -5.03 0.88
CA THR A 155 -3.09 -5.71 1.47
C THR A 155 -2.69 -7.05 2.08
N THR A 156 -3.47 -7.53 3.04
CA THR A 156 -3.33 -8.87 3.60
C THR A 156 -4.54 -9.74 3.31
N GLY A 157 -4.30 -11.03 3.07
CA GLY A 157 -5.32 -12.08 3.10
C GLY A 157 -5.28 -12.91 4.40
N SER A 158 -4.38 -12.60 5.32
CA SER A 158 -4.13 -13.39 6.53
C SER A 158 -5.23 -13.24 7.57
N ARG A 159 -5.43 -14.30 8.37
CA ARG A 159 -6.38 -14.32 9.49
C ARG A 159 -5.80 -13.79 10.81
N GLU A 160 -4.47 -13.72 10.94
CA GLU A 160 -3.83 -13.39 12.21
C GLU A 160 -3.73 -11.88 12.45
N ILE A 161 -3.43 -11.11 11.41
CA ILE A 161 -3.27 -9.66 11.47
C ILE A 161 -4.19 -9.04 10.42
N GLY A 162 -5.22 -8.35 10.90
CA GLY A 162 -6.22 -7.72 10.05
C GLY A 162 -5.72 -6.41 9.45
N MET A 163 -6.32 -6.00 8.32
CA MET A 163 -6.09 -4.68 7.75
C MET A 163 -6.39 -3.55 8.74
N GLY A 164 -7.41 -3.71 9.58
CA GLY A 164 -7.73 -2.77 10.65
C GLY A 164 -6.60 -2.61 11.68
N ASP A 165 -5.90 -3.70 12.01
CA ASP A 165 -4.76 -3.67 12.90
C ASP A 165 -3.60 -2.91 12.25
N LEU A 166 -3.30 -3.22 10.98
CA LEU A 166 -2.26 -2.50 10.22
C LEU A 166 -2.53 -1.00 10.13
N LEU A 167 -3.78 -0.60 9.89
CA LEU A 167 -4.19 0.81 9.89
C LEU A 167 -3.93 1.49 11.23
N CYS A 168 -4.34 0.85 12.34
CA CYS A 168 -4.08 1.39 13.67
C CYS A 168 -2.57 1.54 13.94
N TRP A 169 -1.75 0.59 13.47
CA TRP A 169 -0.30 0.65 13.56
C TRP A 169 0.28 1.82 12.74
N MET A 170 -0.16 2.01 11.50
CA MET A 170 0.30 3.11 10.64
C MET A 170 -0.01 4.47 11.25
N ILE A 171 -1.23 4.64 11.76
CA ILE A 171 -1.67 5.87 12.44
C ILE A 171 -0.83 6.11 13.69
N HIS A 172 -0.63 5.10 14.52
CA HIS A 172 0.18 5.26 15.73
C HIS A 172 1.62 5.70 15.44
N GLN A 173 2.21 5.23 14.33
CA GLN A 173 3.58 5.58 13.95
C GLN A 173 3.70 6.97 13.31
N GLU A 174 2.61 7.54 12.80
CA GLU A 174 2.62 8.82 12.07
C GLU A 174 3.09 9.99 12.96
N ALA A 175 2.74 9.96 14.25
CA ALA A 175 3.00 11.04 15.19
C ALA A 175 4.49 11.34 15.40
N ARG A 176 5.38 10.46 14.92
CA ARG A 176 6.84 10.62 15.00
C ARG A 176 7.41 11.50 13.89
N PHE A 177 6.64 11.80 12.85
CA PHE A 177 7.14 12.49 11.67
C PHE A 177 6.71 13.96 11.66
N PRO A 178 7.67 14.91 11.64
CA PRO A 178 7.34 16.32 11.50
C PRO A 178 6.79 16.62 10.10
N LYS A 179 5.92 17.62 10.00
CA LYS A 179 5.34 18.11 8.73
C LYS A 179 6.24 19.17 8.05
N ASP A 180 7.55 18.95 8.05
CA ASP A 180 8.55 19.87 7.45
C ASP A 180 8.72 19.64 5.93
N ARG A 181 8.59 18.39 5.48
CA ARG A 181 8.71 17.96 4.08
C ARG A 181 7.76 16.80 3.81
N LEU A 182 7.57 16.44 2.53
CA LEU A 182 6.82 15.24 2.18
C LEU A 182 7.72 14.01 2.22
N ARG A 183 7.43 13.09 3.14
CA ARG A 183 8.10 11.80 3.25
C ARG A 183 7.20 10.69 2.75
N VAL A 184 7.82 9.70 2.12
CA VAL A 184 7.19 8.46 1.73
C VAL A 184 7.77 7.33 2.59
N ARG A 185 6.90 6.54 3.21
CA ARG A 185 7.26 5.26 3.80
C ARG A 185 6.69 4.14 2.95
N PHE A 186 7.54 3.20 2.57
CA PHE A 186 7.13 2.10 1.70
C PHE A 186 7.41 0.76 2.37
N PHE A 187 6.35 0.03 2.67
CA PHE A 187 6.42 -1.36 3.10
C PHE A 187 6.06 -2.25 1.91
N SER A 188 6.96 -3.12 1.49
CA SER A 188 6.69 -4.09 0.42
C SER A 188 5.94 -5.32 0.92
N ALA A 189 6.03 -5.60 2.22
CA ALA A 189 5.37 -6.72 2.88
C ALA A 189 4.79 -6.31 4.25
N SER A 190 3.63 -6.86 4.60
CA SER A 190 2.90 -6.49 5.82
C SER A 190 3.68 -6.75 7.12
N HIS A 191 4.52 -7.78 7.16
CA HIS A 191 5.32 -8.09 8.35
C HIS A 191 6.38 -7.01 8.65
N GLN A 192 6.82 -6.23 7.64
CA GLN A 192 7.81 -5.17 7.81
C GLN A 192 7.29 -4.02 8.69
N ILE A 193 5.96 -3.87 8.80
CA ILE A 193 5.32 -2.88 9.67
C ILE A 193 5.72 -3.08 11.14
N PHE A 194 5.82 -4.34 11.58
CA PHE A 194 6.16 -4.68 12.96
C PHE A 194 7.65 -4.52 13.27
N SER A 195 8.49 -4.58 12.24
CA SER A 195 9.94 -4.40 12.32
C SER A 195 10.42 -3.09 11.68
N ALA A 196 9.55 -2.08 11.59
CA ALA A 196 9.84 -0.81 10.91
C ALA A 196 11.15 -0.15 11.35
N ARG A 197 11.50 -0.24 12.65
CA ARG A 197 12.75 0.31 13.19
C ARG A 197 14.01 -0.31 12.60
N PHE A 198 13.95 -1.59 12.22
CA PHE A 198 15.07 -2.28 11.59
C PHE A 198 15.31 -1.70 10.19
N TYR A 199 14.27 -1.67 9.35
CA TYR A 199 14.36 -1.12 7.99
C TYR A 199 14.67 0.39 7.95
N GLU A 200 14.22 1.14 8.96
CA GLU A 200 14.54 2.56 9.10
C GLU A 200 16.03 2.79 9.41
N ARG A 201 16.66 1.94 10.23
CA ARG A 201 18.11 1.99 10.47
C ARG A 201 18.93 1.64 9.24
N GLU A 202 18.44 0.72 8.42
CA GLU A 202 19.06 0.33 7.15
C GLU A 202 18.83 1.37 6.03
N GLY A 203 18.03 2.42 6.29
CA GLY A 203 17.79 3.50 5.32
C GLY A 203 16.93 3.09 4.12
N VAL A 204 16.11 2.04 4.26
CA VAL A 204 15.32 1.46 3.15
C VAL A 204 13.80 1.53 3.37
N LEU A 205 13.35 2.35 4.32
CA LEU A 205 11.93 2.47 4.64
C LEU A 205 11.35 3.85 4.35
N THR A 206 12.06 4.91 4.74
CA THR A 206 11.56 6.28 4.72
C THR A 206 12.41 7.10 3.77
N PHE A 207 11.76 7.74 2.80
CA PHE A 207 12.39 8.51 1.73
C PHE A 207 11.78 9.89 1.65
N GLU A 208 12.52 10.85 1.08
CA GLU A 208 11.87 12.02 0.51
C GLU A 208 11.07 11.61 -0.74
N VAL A 209 9.95 12.29 -1.02
CA VAL A 209 9.12 11.96 -2.20
C VAL A 209 9.91 11.96 -3.52
N THR A 210 10.85 12.89 -3.67
CA THR A 210 11.72 13.02 -4.85
C THR A 210 12.68 11.85 -4.99
N GLU A 211 13.31 11.44 -3.88
CA GLU A 211 14.17 10.25 -3.82
C GLU A 211 13.38 8.98 -4.16
N PHE A 212 12.19 8.83 -3.58
CA PHE A 212 11.35 7.66 -3.84
C PHE A 212 10.89 7.58 -5.30
N LEU A 213 10.47 8.71 -5.88
CA LEU A 213 10.11 8.80 -7.30
C LEU A 213 11.28 8.42 -8.22
N ASN A 214 12.50 8.88 -7.90
CA ASN A 214 13.69 8.49 -8.64
C ASN A 214 13.97 6.98 -8.54
N MET A 215 13.75 6.35 -7.38
CA MET A 215 13.89 4.90 -7.24
C MET A 215 12.85 4.14 -8.06
N LEU A 216 11.59 4.60 -8.09
CA LEU A 216 10.54 4.00 -8.94
C LEU A 216 10.88 4.16 -10.43
N GLU A 217 11.45 5.30 -10.82
CA GLU A 217 11.94 5.52 -12.19
C GLU A 217 13.05 4.53 -12.54
N MET A 218 14.07 4.43 -11.69
CA MET A 218 15.15 3.46 -11.87
C MET A 218 14.62 2.03 -11.93
N ALA A 219 13.66 1.65 -11.10
CA ALA A 219 13.05 0.31 -11.13
C ALA A 219 12.31 0.05 -12.45
N SER A 220 11.59 1.05 -12.98
CA SER A 220 10.89 0.94 -14.26
C SER A 220 11.86 0.77 -15.44
N VAL A 221 12.93 1.57 -15.48
CA VAL A 221 14.00 1.44 -16.48
C VAL A 221 14.69 0.07 -16.35
N PHE A 222 15.04 -0.34 -15.13
CA PHE A 222 15.67 -1.63 -14.87
C PHE A 222 14.84 -2.81 -15.38
N ARG A 223 13.54 -2.80 -15.06
CA ARG A 223 12.59 -3.83 -15.47
C ARG A 223 12.45 -3.93 -16.99
N SER A 224 12.69 -2.83 -17.69
CA SER A 224 12.50 -2.73 -19.15
C SER A 224 13.77 -3.05 -19.93
N VAL A 225 14.92 -2.68 -19.38
CA VAL A 225 16.23 -2.88 -20.03
C VAL A 225 16.77 -4.29 -19.78
N LEU A 226 16.53 -4.87 -18.60
CA LEU A 226 16.99 -6.23 -18.28
C LEU A 226 15.83 -7.21 -18.29
N GLY A 227 16.01 -8.34 -18.99
CA GLY A 227 15.05 -9.43 -18.97
C GLY A 227 14.99 -10.15 -17.60
N PRO A 228 13.92 -10.88 -17.27
CA PRO A 228 13.78 -11.54 -15.96
C PRO A 228 14.94 -12.46 -15.58
N GLU A 229 15.51 -13.20 -16.55
CA GLU A 229 16.67 -14.06 -16.32
C GLU A 229 17.93 -13.25 -15.97
N GLU A 230 18.16 -12.13 -16.66
CA GLU A 230 19.29 -11.24 -16.41
C GLU A 230 19.19 -10.57 -15.04
N GLN A 231 17.97 -10.17 -14.64
CA GLN A 231 17.68 -9.64 -13.30
C GLN A 231 18.01 -10.69 -12.23
N GLU A 232 17.61 -11.94 -12.42
CA GLU A 232 17.89 -13.01 -11.44
C GLU A 232 19.39 -13.34 -11.36
N ILE A 233 20.10 -13.36 -12.49
CA ILE A 233 21.56 -13.53 -12.51
C ILE A 233 22.23 -12.38 -11.76
N LEU A 234 21.86 -11.14 -12.05
CA LEU A 234 22.39 -9.96 -11.36
C LEU A 234 22.13 -10.03 -9.85
N ARG A 235 20.92 -10.42 -9.43
CA ARG A 235 20.58 -10.59 -8.01
C ARG A 235 21.53 -11.56 -7.33
N LYS A 236 21.79 -12.71 -7.95
CA LYS A 236 22.72 -13.73 -7.43
C LYS A 236 24.15 -13.18 -7.33
N LEU A 237 24.62 -12.47 -8.35
CA LEU A 237 25.95 -11.87 -8.36
C LEU A 237 26.15 -10.85 -7.24
N LEU A 238 25.14 -10.01 -6.97
CA LEU A 238 25.20 -9.01 -5.92
C LEU A 238 25.12 -9.60 -4.50
N HIS A 239 24.67 -10.85 -4.36
CA HIS A 239 24.61 -11.57 -3.09
C HIS A 239 25.81 -12.50 -2.86
N MET A 240 26.68 -12.67 -3.85
CA MET A 240 27.84 -13.54 -3.78
C MET A 240 28.85 -13.03 -2.74
N GLY A 241 29.32 -13.93 -1.87
CA GLY A 241 30.28 -13.60 -0.81
C GLY A 241 31.74 -13.60 -1.25
N ASP A 242 32.09 -14.43 -2.24
CA ASP A 242 33.44 -14.49 -2.80
C ASP A 242 33.66 -13.38 -3.82
N THR A 243 34.58 -12.48 -3.51
CA THR A 243 34.90 -11.30 -4.34
C THR A 243 35.58 -11.65 -5.66
N ASN A 244 36.40 -12.72 -5.69
CA ASN A 244 37.12 -13.13 -6.90
C ASN A 244 36.16 -13.82 -7.88
N GLU A 245 35.33 -14.72 -7.37
CA GLU A 245 34.30 -15.40 -8.13
C GLU A 245 33.28 -14.39 -8.68
N ALA A 246 32.84 -13.44 -7.85
CA ALA A 246 31.93 -12.38 -8.25
C ALA A 246 32.51 -11.52 -9.38
N GLN A 247 33.80 -11.16 -9.33
CA GLN A 247 34.44 -10.36 -10.38
C GLN A 247 34.50 -11.12 -11.72
N PHE A 248 34.79 -12.42 -11.69
CA PHE A 248 34.82 -13.25 -12.89
C PHE A 248 33.44 -13.36 -13.55
N TYR A 249 32.40 -13.72 -12.78
CA TYR A 249 31.06 -13.82 -13.31
C TYR A 249 30.47 -12.46 -13.70
N TRP A 250 30.87 -11.38 -13.02
CA TRP A 250 30.48 -10.03 -13.39
C TRP A 250 30.94 -9.67 -14.81
N GLY A 251 32.20 -9.98 -15.15
CA GLY A 251 32.72 -9.74 -16.51
C GLY A 251 31.95 -10.52 -17.58
N ARG A 252 31.60 -11.79 -17.29
CA ARG A 252 30.80 -12.62 -18.20
C ARG A 252 29.37 -12.09 -18.36
N PHE A 253 28.73 -11.71 -17.25
CA PHE A 253 27.39 -11.14 -17.25
C PHE A 253 27.33 -9.83 -18.04
N LEU A 254 28.26 -8.90 -17.82
CA LEU A 254 28.34 -7.70 -18.64
C LEU A 254 28.56 -8.02 -20.12
N GLY A 255 29.32 -9.06 -20.44
CA GLY A 255 29.54 -9.52 -21.81
C GLY A 255 28.27 -10.05 -22.50
N SER A 256 27.31 -10.60 -21.75
CA SER A 256 26.04 -11.11 -22.30
C SER A 256 24.96 -10.03 -22.45
N LEU A 257 25.04 -8.92 -21.71
CA LEU A 257 24.06 -7.85 -21.78
C LEU A 257 24.18 -7.01 -23.06
N GLY A 258 23.08 -6.41 -23.52
CA GLY A 258 23.09 -5.33 -24.50
C GLY A 258 23.81 -4.07 -24.02
N GLN A 259 24.13 -3.14 -24.92
CA GLN A 259 24.85 -1.90 -24.58
C GLN A 259 24.10 -1.07 -23.53
N GLU A 260 22.80 -0.89 -23.71
CA GLU A 260 21.94 -0.12 -22.80
C GLU A 260 21.98 -0.68 -21.36
N GLY A 261 21.90 -2.00 -21.21
CA GLY A 261 21.99 -2.67 -19.90
C GLY A 261 23.35 -2.46 -19.22
N ARG A 262 24.45 -2.53 -19.98
CA ARG A 262 25.80 -2.28 -19.44
C ARG A 262 25.95 -0.83 -18.98
N ASP A 263 25.53 0.12 -19.80
CA ASP A 263 25.65 1.55 -19.53
C ASP A 263 24.82 1.94 -18.31
N MET A 264 23.58 1.43 -18.21
CA MET A 264 22.71 1.59 -17.05
C MET A 264 23.37 1.08 -15.75
N LEU A 265 23.84 -0.18 -15.73
CA LEU A 265 24.44 -0.78 -14.54
C LEU A 265 25.73 -0.04 -14.09
N ASN A 266 26.54 0.40 -15.05
CA ASN A 266 27.76 1.16 -14.78
C ASN A 266 27.44 2.57 -14.25
N ALA A 267 26.50 3.28 -14.88
CA ALA A 267 26.08 4.62 -14.47
C ALA A 267 25.52 4.64 -13.05
N TRP A 268 24.73 3.63 -12.68
CA TRP A 268 24.14 3.49 -11.35
C TRP A 268 25.06 2.92 -10.29
N LYS A 269 26.26 2.45 -10.69
CA LYS A 269 27.26 1.84 -9.81
C LYS A 269 26.66 0.73 -8.92
N VAL A 270 25.84 -0.14 -9.51
CA VAL A 270 25.03 -1.14 -8.77
C VAL A 270 25.86 -2.05 -7.86
N ARG A 271 27.12 -2.32 -8.23
CA ARG A 271 28.08 -3.10 -7.41
C ARG A 271 28.36 -2.49 -6.03
N GLN A 272 28.15 -1.18 -5.87
CA GLN A 272 28.42 -0.46 -4.62
C GLN A 272 27.17 -0.35 -3.73
N TRP A 273 26.03 -0.88 -4.17
CA TRP A 273 24.80 -0.81 -3.39
C TRP A 273 24.88 -1.74 -2.18
N SER A 274 24.27 -1.30 -1.08
CA SER A 274 24.11 -2.14 0.11
C SER A 274 23.10 -3.26 -0.15
N LYS A 275 23.26 -4.41 0.53
CA LYS A 275 22.32 -5.53 0.43
C LYS A 275 20.85 -5.13 0.72
N PRO A 276 20.55 -4.32 1.74
CA PRO A 276 19.19 -3.83 1.97
C PRO A 276 18.65 -3.03 0.78
N ARG A 277 19.46 -2.14 0.20
CA ARG A 277 19.06 -1.35 -0.96
C ARG A 277 18.77 -2.22 -2.18
N ILE A 278 19.59 -3.25 -2.41
CA ILE A 278 19.36 -4.23 -3.48
C ILE A 278 18.02 -4.94 -3.26
N ASN A 279 17.78 -5.47 -2.05
CA ASN A 279 16.52 -6.16 -1.74
C ASN A 279 15.30 -5.27 -1.96
N LEU A 280 15.30 -4.05 -1.42
CA LEU A 280 14.24 -3.07 -1.67
C LEU A 280 14.05 -2.82 -3.17
N PHE A 281 15.14 -2.63 -3.91
CA PHE A 281 15.06 -2.33 -5.33
C PHE A 281 14.39 -3.47 -6.12
N TYR A 282 14.73 -4.72 -5.82
CA TYR A 282 14.06 -5.88 -6.42
C TYR A 282 12.60 -6.02 -5.99
N GLU A 283 12.26 -5.63 -4.75
CA GLU A 283 10.86 -5.59 -4.30
C GLU A 283 10.06 -4.51 -5.05
N LEU A 284 10.67 -3.35 -5.37
CA LEU A 284 10.02 -2.26 -6.10
C LEU A 284 9.72 -2.60 -7.57
N ILE A 285 10.42 -3.55 -8.18
CA ILE A 285 10.16 -3.98 -9.57
C ILE A 285 8.72 -4.46 -9.73
N GLU A 286 8.17 -5.11 -8.71
CA GLU A 286 6.78 -5.58 -8.71
C GLU A 286 5.77 -4.42 -8.73
N TYR A 287 6.17 -3.21 -8.31
CA TYR A 287 5.30 -2.03 -8.16
C TYR A 287 5.41 -1.01 -9.30
N VAL A 288 6.15 -1.32 -10.37
CA VAL A 288 6.37 -0.41 -11.50
C VAL A 288 6.01 -1.06 -12.82
N GLU A 289 5.40 -0.28 -13.70
CA GLU A 289 5.17 -0.69 -15.09
C GLU A 289 6.47 -0.68 -15.89
N PHE A 290 6.45 -1.40 -17.02
CA PHE A 290 7.50 -1.29 -18.03
C PHE A 290 7.55 0.13 -18.57
N TYR A 291 8.76 0.66 -18.69
CA TYR A 291 9.04 1.93 -19.30
C TYR A 291 8.66 1.87 -20.78
N GLN A 292 7.73 2.72 -21.20
CA GLN A 292 7.38 2.85 -22.61
C GLN A 292 8.53 3.57 -23.33
N LEU A 293 9.41 2.79 -23.96
CA LEU A 293 10.36 3.32 -24.94
C LEU A 293 9.55 3.89 -26.10
N ARG A 294 9.42 5.22 -26.15
CA ARG A 294 8.91 5.93 -27.32
C ARG A 294 10.03 6.22 -28.29
#